data_AF-A0A218QWL4-F1
#
_entry.id   AF-A0A218QWL4-F1
#
_cell.length_a   1.000
_cell.length_b   1.000
_cell.length_c   1.000
_cell.angle_alpha   90.00
_cell.angle_beta   90.00
_cell.angle_gamma   90.00
#
_symmetry.space_group_name_H-M   'P 1'
#
loop_
_entity.id
_entity.type
_entity.pdbx_description
1 polymer ?
#
loop_
_entity_poly.entity_id
_entity_poly.type
_entity_poly.pdbx_seq_one_letter_code
_entity_poly.pdbx_strand_id
1 'polypeptide(L)'
;MCPLHEKEYSALKLNIPLFVLVELTKAEIILGAFKVRVHVGIGRYTWARLWYLCRGLDVWGRGYAELPVELCCSVLKISSQTLYRWLKDGKAAGAFRKGNIRRGVLRIYMSGLHKVCFKLGLTDWAGVVDLRLSEVNQNIRQLVTGACTQDLQSKSHYAAVTNLKKRERAFFAPPKADAILQSKKVSSQKSDEGQILFLLHVGEKRAFVSRSFVPFGASQRSIGSKLGISDRTVRRHQEALGLNRRQLMQAKGEYKRVQQAMKHQADFFQAADDMYLVSCGNDWELQEKSRGGKEWHKSYVTPESFCNYYDKTWIYRCNLYEERYTLTSMRRSRDIFKRQTQKQPQETKPVQLYANVSNEEYDRTLGGKAGKKKILKKTTPSTVGTV
;
A
#
# COMPACT_ATOMS: atom_id res chain seq x y z
N MET A 1 11.69 8.67 -42.18
CA MET A 1 12.72 8.95 -41.16
C MET A 1 13.13 10.40 -41.34
N CYS A 2 12.69 11.29 -40.46
CA CYS A 2 13.05 12.71 -40.51
C CYS A 2 14.31 12.94 -39.67
N PRO A 3 15.36 13.59 -40.20
CA PRO A 3 16.53 13.96 -39.41
C PRO A 3 16.14 15.14 -38.51
N LEU A 4 16.11 14.90 -37.20
CA LEU A 4 15.94 15.96 -36.21
C LEU A 4 17.19 16.83 -36.17
N HIS A 5 16.97 18.14 -36.25
CA HIS A 5 17.94 19.22 -36.18
C HIS A 5 18.91 19.09 -35.00
N GLU A 6 20.21 19.01 -35.29
CA GLU A 6 21.33 19.05 -34.32
C GLU A 6 21.62 20.46 -33.74
N LYS A 7 20.78 21.47 -34.04
CA LYS A 7 21.13 22.88 -33.79
C LYS A 7 20.59 23.52 -32.50
N GLU A 8 19.98 22.77 -31.58
CA GLU A 8 19.37 23.35 -30.36
C GLU A 8 20.03 22.99 -29.02
N TYR A 9 21.21 22.35 -29.01
CA TYR A 9 21.90 22.03 -27.73
C TYR A 9 22.96 23.06 -27.30
N SER A 10 23.16 24.15 -28.04
CA SER A 10 24.28 25.09 -27.84
C SER A 10 23.97 26.34 -27.00
N ALA A 11 23.13 26.28 -25.96
CA ALA A 11 22.90 27.47 -25.12
C ALA A 11 22.44 27.24 -23.67
N LEU A 12 22.79 26.13 -23.01
CA LEU A 12 22.77 26.05 -21.54
C LEU A 12 24.21 25.94 -21.03
N LYS A 13 24.94 27.06 -21.07
CA LYS A 13 26.15 27.22 -20.24
C LYS A 13 25.73 27.32 -18.78
N LEU A 14 25.28 26.21 -18.21
CA LEU A 14 25.06 26.06 -16.78
C LEU A 14 26.44 26.09 -16.13
N ASN A 15 26.84 27.28 -15.65
CA ASN A 15 28.07 27.50 -14.90
C ASN A 15 27.89 26.93 -13.47
N ILE A 16 27.63 25.62 -13.38
CA ILE A 16 27.48 24.89 -12.12
C ILE A 16 28.89 24.53 -11.64
N PRO A 17 29.31 24.99 -10.45
CA PRO A 17 30.61 24.62 -9.91
C PRO A 17 30.79 23.10 -9.84
N LEU A 18 31.99 22.59 -10.15
CA LEU A 18 32.29 21.15 -10.21
C LEU A 18 31.92 20.42 -8.91
N PHE A 19 32.09 21.06 -7.75
CA PHE A 19 31.70 20.45 -6.47
C PHE A 19 30.18 20.24 -6.35
N VAL A 20 29.36 21.13 -6.92
CA VAL A 20 27.90 21.00 -6.94
C VAL A 20 27.50 19.83 -7.85
N LEU A 21 28.15 19.68 -9.00
CA LEU A 21 27.97 18.53 -9.89
C LEU A 21 28.30 17.20 -9.19
N VAL A 22 29.42 17.14 -8.47
CA VAL A 22 29.83 15.95 -7.70
C VAL A 22 28.78 15.60 -6.63
N GLU A 23 28.29 16.60 -5.89
CA GLU A 23 27.26 16.37 -4.86
C GLU A 23 25.90 15.98 -5.45
N LEU A 24 25.50 16.53 -6.60
CA LEU A 24 24.29 16.13 -7.32
C LEU A 24 24.39 14.68 -7.82
N THR A 25 25.55 14.30 -8.37
CA THR A 25 25.78 12.94 -8.87
C THR A 25 25.73 11.92 -7.71
N LYS A 26 26.35 12.25 -6.57
CA LYS A 26 26.25 11.43 -5.35
C LYS A 26 24.80 11.32 -4.86
N ALA A 27 24.05 12.41 -4.86
CA ALA A 27 22.65 12.43 -4.45
C ALA A 27 21.78 11.51 -5.32
N GLU A 28 21.96 11.54 -6.64
CA GLU A 28 21.21 10.67 -7.56
C GLU A 28 21.58 9.19 -7.39
N ILE A 29 22.87 8.88 -7.24
CA ILE A 29 23.35 7.51 -6.99
C ILE A 29 22.72 6.96 -5.71
N ILE A 30 22.77 7.73 -4.61
CA ILE A 30 22.15 7.35 -3.33
C ILE A 30 20.65 7.13 -3.51
N LEU A 31 19.95 8.08 -4.12
CA LEU A 31 18.50 7.99 -4.31
C LEU A 31 18.08 6.81 -5.19
N GLY A 32 18.90 6.42 -6.18
CA GLY A 32 18.65 5.29 -7.06
C GLY A 32 18.99 3.93 -6.45
N ALA A 33 20.00 3.85 -5.58
CA ALA A 33 20.52 2.60 -5.03
C ALA A 33 19.65 2.03 -3.90
N PHE A 34 19.07 2.88 -3.06
CA PHE A 34 18.35 2.43 -1.86
C PHE A 34 16.84 2.33 -2.09
N LYS A 35 16.25 1.28 -1.52
CA LYS A 35 14.80 1.09 -1.42
C LYS A 35 14.35 1.22 0.02
N VAL A 36 13.12 1.69 0.20
CA VAL A 36 12.50 1.83 1.52
C VAL A 36 11.03 1.41 1.47
N ARG A 37 10.57 0.80 2.56
CA ARG A 37 9.17 0.47 2.78
C ARG A 37 8.39 1.73 3.16
N VAL A 38 7.55 2.20 2.25
CA VAL A 38 6.65 3.31 2.48
C VAL A 38 5.29 2.80 2.93
N HIS A 39 4.82 3.35 4.04
CA HIS A 39 3.55 3.04 4.66
C HIS A 39 2.54 4.10 4.23
N VAL A 40 1.42 3.66 3.65
CA VAL A 40 0.38 4.53 3.08
C VAL A 40 -0.16 5.53 4.11
N GLY A 41 -0.34 5.10 5.36
CA GLY A 41 -0.82 5.98 6.43
C GLY A 41 0.13 7.13 6.76
N ILE A 42 1.45 6.93 6.56
CA ILE A 42 2.50 7.89 6.98
C ILE A 42 3.03 8.71 5.80
N GLY A 43 3.08 8.15 4.59
CA GLY A 43 3.74 8.80 3.45
C GLY A 43 3.05 10.08 2.94
N ARG A 44 1.91 10.48 3.52
CA ARG A 44 1.21 11.73 3.18
C ARG A 44 1.81 12.95 3.88
N TYR A 45 2.42 12.77 5.04
CA TYR A 45 2.97 13.86 5.84
C TYR A 45 4.23 14.44 5.20
N THR A 46 4.43 15.75 5.31
CA THR A 46 5.55 16.47 4.70
C THR A 46 6.90 15.96 5.19
N TRP A 47 7.06 15.80 6.51
CA TRP A 47 8.26 15.28 7.16
C TRP A 47 8.55 13.81 6.83
N ALA A 48 7.59 13.07 6.27
CA ALA A 48 7.76 11.65 5.98
C ALA A 48 8.88 11.40 4.96
N ARG A 49 9.13 12.33 4.04
CA ARG A 49 10.24 12.24 3.07
C ARG A 49 11.59 12.16 3.77
N LEU A 50 11.84 13.05 4.74
CA LEU A 50 13.06 12.99 5.56
C LEU A 50 13.13 11.70 6.39
N TRP A 51 12.01 11.29 6.97
CA TRP A 51 11.97 10.07 7.76
C TRP A 51 12.30 8.82 6.92
N TYR A 52 11.74 8.70 5.71
CA TYR A 52 12.03 7.60 4.79
C TYR A 52 13.44 7.68 4.19
N LEU A 53 13.97 8.88 3.94
CA LEU A 53 15.37 9.06 3.56
C LEU A 53 16.30 8.47 4.64
N CYS A 54 16.13 8.89 5.90
CA CYS A 54 16.94 8.37 7.00
C CYS A 54 16.76 6.85 7.18
N ARG A 55 15.55 6.33 7.01
CA ARG A 55 15.27 4.89 7.08
C ARG A 55 15.93 4.10 5.95
N GLY A 56 15.98 4.65 4.74
CA GLY A 56 16.62 4.00 3.59
C GLY A 56 18.15 3.97 3.72
N LEU A 57 18.74 4.98 4.35
CA LEU A 57 20.19 5.06 4.59
C LEU A 57 20.65 4.26 5.81
N ASP A 58 19.76 4.02 6.78
CA ASP A 58 20.02 3.16 7.93
C ASP A 58 19.88 1.67 7.56
N VAL A 59 20.79 1.19 6.70
CA VAL A 59 20.83 -0.20 6.20
C VAL A 59 20.90 -1.21 7.35
N TRP A 60 21.57 -0.84 8.44
CA TRP A 60 21.75 -1.66 9.63
C TRP A 60 20.58 -1.63 10.60
N GLY A 61 19.57 -0.78 10.35
CA GLY A 61 18.37 -0.69 11.18
C GLY A 61 18.61 -0.18 12.62
N ARG A 62 19.64 0.63 12.84
CA ARG A 62 20.01 1.18 14.17
C ARG A 62 18.97 2.17 14.70
N GLY A 63 18.10 2.69 13.84
CA GLY A 63 17.18 3.79 14.12
C GLY A 63 17.94 5.11 14.28
N TYR A 64 19.04 5.28 13.57
CA TYR A 64 19.94 6.42 13.65
C TYR A 64 20.49 6.82 12.27
N ALA A 65 20.58 8.12 12.00
CA ALA A 65 21.22 8.66 10.81
C ALA A 65 21.99 9.95 11.12
N GLU A 66 23.19 10.08 10.55
CA GLU A 66 23.96 11.33 10.51
C GLU A 66 24.17 11.73 9.05
N LEU A 67 23.80 12.96 8.71
CA LEU A 67 23.86 13.45 7.34
C LEU A 67 24.27 14.92 7.33
N PRO A 68 25.10 15.39 6.39
CA PRO A 68 25.29 16.82 6.16
C PRO A 68 23.95 17.50 5.84
N VAL A 69 23.71 18.68 6.40
CA VAL A 69 22.48 19.46 6.17
C VAL A 69 22.36 19.83 4.69
N GLU A 70 23.46 20.23 4.06
CA GLU A 70 23.49 20.61 2.65
C GLU A 70 23.08 19.44 1.75
N LEU A 71 23.62 18.23 2.01
CA LEU A 71 23.22 17.02 1.32
C LEU A 71 21.72 16.72 1.52
N CYS A 72 21.21 16.82 2.76
CA CYS A 72 19.79 16.60 3.03
C CYS A 72 18.90 17.57 2.27
N CYS A 73 19.24 18.86 2.29
CA CYS A 73 18.50 19.91 1.60
C CYS A 73 18.54 19.73 0.08
N SER A 74 19.70 19.37 -0.47
CA SER A 74 19.88 19.09 -1.91
C SER A 74 19.06 17.88 -2.33
N VAL A 75 19.24 16.74 -1.65
CA VAL A 75 18.53 15.49 -1.91
C VAL A 75 17.02 15.72 -1.82
N LEU A 76 16.54 16.34 -0.75
CA LEU A 76 15.11 16.57 -0.54
C LEU A 76 14.56 17.76 -1.34
N LYS A 77 15.40 18.51 -2.04
CA LYS A 77 15.02 19.76 -2.74
C LYS A 77 14.24 20.71 -1.83
N ILE A 78 14.75 20.96 -0.63
CA ILE A 78 14.14 21.84 0.38
C ILE A 78 15.16 22.84 0.94
N SER A 79 14.67 23.94 1.51
CA SER A 79 15.49 24.87 2.28
C SER A 79 15.81 24.31 3.68
N SER A 80 16.91 24.80 4.28
CA SER A 80 17.27 24.48 5.66
C SER A 80 16.13 24.80 6.65
N GLN A 81 15.43 25.91 6.46
CA GLN A 81 14.27 26.27 7.28
C GLN A 81 13.14 25.23 7.19
N THR A 82 12.88 24.70 5.99
CA THR A 82 11.90 23.61 5.80
C THR A 82 12.37 22.33 6.48
N LEU A 83 13.66 22.02 6.44
CA LEU A 83 14.23 20.89 7.17
C LEU A 83 14.03 21.03 8.68
N TYR A 84 14.30 22.20 9.27
CA TYR A 84 14.02 22.48 10.69
C TYR A 84 12.54 22.31 11.03
N ARG A 85 11.64 22.83 10.20
CA ARG A 85 10.19 22.65 10.36
C ARG A 85 9.82 21.17 10.33
N TRP A 86 10.33 20.40 9.36
CA TRP A 86 10.06 18.96 9.28
C TRP A 86 10.57 18.18 10.49
N LEU A 87 11.72 18.57 11.07
CA LEU A 87 12.20 17.99 12.31
C LEU A 87 11.25 18.26 13.48
N LYS A 88 10.75 19.51 13.59
CA LYS A 88 9.77 19.90 14.62
C LYS A 88 8.47 19.11 14.44
N ASP A 89 7.90 19.14 13.25
CA ASP A 89 6.63 18.47 12.92
C ASP A 89 6.75 16.95 13.09
N GLY A 90 7.84 16.35 12.61
CA GLY A 90 8.09 14.93 12.75
C GLY A 90 8.34 14.51 14.20
N LYS A 91 8.95 15.37 15.03
CA LYS A 91 9.07 15.12 16.48
C LYS A 91 7.70 15.15 17.16
N ALA A 92 6.84 16.13 16.82
CA ALA A 92 5.47 16.20 17.32
C ALA A 92 4.63 14.98 16.91
N ALA A 93 4.79 14.51 15.67
CA ALA A 93 4.20 13.29 15.15
C ALA A 93 4.82 11.99 15.69
N GLY A 94 5.85 12.08 16.54
CA GLY A 94 6.53 10.92 17.11
C GLY A 94 7.46 10.18 16.16
N ALA A 95 7.70 10.66 14.93
CA ALA A 95 8.62 10.08 13.95
C ALA A 95 10.08 10.16 14.34
N PHE A 96 10.46 11.24 15.04
CA PHE A 96 11.80 11.47 15.54
C PHE A 96 11.81 11.45 17.07
N ARG A 97 12.65 10.60 17.68
CA ARG A 97 12.89 10.61 19.14
C ARG A 97 13.71 11.84 19.53
N LYS A 98 14.75 12.11 18.73
CA LYS A 98 15.68 13.22 18.90
C LYS A 98 16.18 13.62 17.52
N GLY A 99 16.30 14.92 17.29
CA GLY A 99 16.88 15.50 16.10
C GLY A 99 17.63 16.76 16.50
N ASN A 100 18.88 16.91 16.09
CA ASN A 100 19.61 18.16 16.24
C ASN A 100 20.50 18.42 15.04
N ILE A 101 20.81 19.70 14.83
CA ILE A 101 21.76 20.14 13.83
C ILE A 101 22.90 20.79 14.60
N ARG A 102 24.14 20.32 14.37
CA ARG A 102 25.36 20.89 14.97
C ARG A 102 26.45 20.93 13.92
N ARG A 103 27.09 22.10 13.76
CA ARG A 103 28.21 22.29 12.81
C ARG A 103 27.88 21.76 11.40
N GLY A 104 26.70 22.08 10.88
CA GLY A 104 26.25 21.64 9.55
C GLY A 104 25.88 20.16 9.42
N VAL A 105 25.92 19.37 10.51
CA VAL A 105 25.55 17.95 10.51
C VAL A 105 24.22 17.74 11.22
N LEU A 106 23.31 17.05 10.55
CA LEU A 106 22.01 16.60 11.06
C LEU A 106 22.16 15.22 11.71
N ARG A 107 21.85 15.12 13.00
CA ARG A 107 21.76 13.83 13.72
C ARG A 107 20.32 13.53 14.08
N ILE A 108 19.78 12.42 13.59
CA ILE A 108 18.40 12.00 13.82
C ILE A 108 18.35 10.61 14.43
N TYR A 109 17.62 10.49 15.54
CA TYR A 109 17.17 9.23 16.10
C TYR A 109 15.71 8.98 15.70
N MET A 110 15.49 7.96 14.87
CA MET A 110 14.17 7.61 14.35
C MET A 110 13.38 6.78 15.37
N SER A 111 12.11 7.07 15.54
CA SER A 111 11.20 6.24 16.33
C SER A 111 10.74 5.01 15.55
N GLY A 112 10.31 3.97 16.28
CA GLY A 112 9.62 2.81 15.70
C GLY A 112 8.25 3.17 15.10
N LEU A 113 7.84 2.40 14.09
CA LEU A 113 6.58 2.56 13.34
C LEU A 113 5.34 2.67 14.23
N HIS A 114 5.22 1.80 15.24
CA HIS A 114 4.09 1.79 16.18
C HIS A 114 3.92 3.13 16.91
N LYS A 115 5.02 3.74 17.35
CA LYS A 115 5.00 5.03 18.05
C LYS A 115 4.50 6.15 17.15
N VAL A 116 4.87 6.11 15.88
CA VAL A 116 4.41 7.07 14.86
C VAL A 116 2.91 6.93 14.62
N CYS A 117 2.43 5.70 14.39
CA CYS A 117 1.00 5.43 14.17
C CYS A 117 0.16 5.86 15.37
N PHE A 118 0.60 5.49 16.58
CA PHE A 118 -0.08 5.89 17.82
C PHE A 118 -0.18 7.40 17.98
N LYS A 119 0.92 8.14 17.76
CA LYS A 119 0.93 9.61 17.87
C LYS A 119 0.09 10.30 16.79
N LEU A 120 -0.09 9.68 15.64
CA LEU A 120 -0.93 10.18 14.56
C LEU A 120 -2.40 9.74 14.67
N GLY A 121 -2.77 8.94 15.68
CA GLY A 121 -4.13 8.39 15.81
C GLY A 121 -4.48 7.39 14.72
N LEU A 122 -3.48 6.76 14.09
CA LEU A 122 -3.69 5.77 13.05
C LEU A 122 -3.91 4.39 13.68
N THR A 123 -5.05 3.76 13.36
CA THR A 123 -5.39 2.40 13.80
C THR A 123 -4.56 1.34 13.07
N ASP A 124 -4.22 1.58 11.81
CA ASP A 124 -3.35 0.76 10.98
C ASP A 124 -2.36 1.61 10.16
N TRP A 125 -1.27 1.01 9.69
CA TRP A 125 -0.32 1.67 8.76
C TRP A 125 -0.78 1.60 7.29
N ALA A 126 -1.99 1.08 7.04
CA ALA A 126 -2.59 0.78 5.74
C ALA A 126 -1.71 -0.13 4.84
N GLY A 127 -1.75 0.05 3.51
CA GLY A 127 -0.88 -0.67 2.59
C GLY A 127 0.60 -0.29 2.78
N VAL A 128 1.50 -1.23 2.48
CA VAL A 128 2.95 -1.01 2.45
C VAL A 128 3.45 -1.27 1.04
N VAL A 129 4.28 -0.35 0.53
CA VAL A 129 4.88 -0.42 -0.80
C VAL A 129 6.39 -0.21 -0.71
N ASP A 130 7.13 -1.04 -1.44
CA ASP A 130 8.59 -0.90 -1.58
C ASP A 130 8.89 0.09 -2.72
N LEU A 131 9.53 1.20 -2.39
CA LEU A 131 9.85 2.28 -3.34
C LEU A 131 11.35 2.60 -3.30
N ARG A 132 11.91 3.06 -4.41
CA ARG A 132 13.24 3.67 -4.44
C ARG A 132 13.19 5.02 -3.74
N LEU A 133 14.30 5.44 -3.11
CA LEU A 133 14.36 6.74 -2.46
C LEU A 133 14.13 7.90 -3.44
N SER A 134 14.55 7.76 -4.70
CA SER A 134 14.28 8.74 -5.75
C SER A 134 12.77 8.97 -5.96
N GLU A 135 11.98 7.90 -5.98
CA GLU A 135 10.52 7.95 -6.15
C GLU A 135 9.85 8.59 -4.93
N VAL A 136 10.29 8.21 -3.72
CA VAL A 136 9.85 8.80 -2.45
C VAL A 136 10.10 10.30 -2.43
N ASN A 137 11.25 10.71 -2.95
CA ASN A 137 11.63 12.10 -2.94
C ASN A 137 10.75 12.95 -3.85
N GLN A 138 10.40 12.43 -5.03
CA GLN A 138 9.66 13.19 -6.04
C GLN A 138 8.15 13.19 -5.77
N ASN A 139 7.56 12.01 -5.55
CA ASN A 139 6.11 11.80 -5.72
C ASN A 139 5.46 10.93 -4.63
N ILE A 140 6.00 10.92 -3.39
CA ILE A 140 5.50 10.03 -2.32
C ILE A 140 3.98 10.12 -2.13
N ARG A 141 3.37 11.30 -2.22
CA ARG A 141 1.93 11.48 -2.00
C ARG A 141 1.11 10.79 -3.07
N GLN A 142 1.50 10.94 -4.33
CA GLN A 142 0.86 10.27 -5.45
C GLN A 142 1.04 8.76 -5.33
N LEU A 143 2.26 8.30 -5.09
CA LEU A 143 2.59 6.86 -4.93
C LEU A 143 1.81 6.21 -3.78
N VAL A 144 1.65 6.92 -2.66
CA VAL A 144 0.81 6.49 -1.54
C VAL A 144 -0.67 6.39 -1.95
N THR A 145 -1.18 7.33 -2.75
CA THR A 145 -2.54 7.23 -3.31
C THR A 145 -2.68 6.02 -4.22
N GLY A 146 -1.70 5.75 -5.08
CA GLY A 146 -1.67 4.55 -5.93
C GLY A 146 -1.64 3.25 -5.12
N ALA A 147 -0.75 3.15 -4.14
CA ALA A 147 -0.66 1.99 -3.26
C ALA A 147 -1.94 1.78 -2.44
N CYS A 148 -2.56 2.84 -1.95
CA CYS A 148 -3.86 2.76 -1.26
C CYS A 148 -4.98 2.29 -2.19
N THR A 149 -4.99 2.78 -3.43
CA THR A 149 -5.95 2.36 -4.46
C THR A 149 -5.87 0.85 -4.68
N GLN A 150 -4.67 0.32 -4.87
CA GLN A 150 -4.45 -1.11 -5.08
C GLN A 150 -4.76 -1.94 -3.82
N ASP A 151 -4.44 -1.44 -2.62
CA ASP A 151 -4.74 -2.12 -1.36
C ASP A 151 -6.25 -2.27 -1.15
N LEU A 152 -7.02 -1.20 -1.37
CA LEU A 152 -8.48 -1.23 -1.29
C LEU A 152 -9.10 -2.14 -2.36
N GLN A 153 -8.60 -2.08 -3.59
CA GLN A 153 -9.04 -2.97 -4.67
C GLN A 153 -8.75 -4.45 -4.33
N SER A 154 -7.56 -4.75 -3.80
CA SER A 154 -7.17 -6.11 -3.40
C SER A 154 -8.03 -6.63 -2.25
N LYS A 155 -8.33 -5.79 -1.26
CA LYS A 155 -9.23 -6.14 -0.14
C LYS A 155 -10.66 -6.35 -0.63
N SER A 156 -11.14 -5.51 -1.54
CA SER A 156 -12.46 -5.66 -2.16
C SER A 156 -12.55 -6.95 -2.98
N HIS A 157 -11.51 -7.26 -3.77
CA HIS A 157 -11.42 -8.53 -4.52
C HIS A 157 -11.43 -9.74 -3.58
N TYR A 158 -10.62 -9.71 -2.54
CA TYR A 158 -10.60 -10.77 -1.52
C TYR A 158 -11.98 -10.96 -0.89
N ALA A 159 -12.65 -9.87 -0.49
CA ALA A 159 -14.00 -9.92 0.06
C ALA A 159 -15.00 -10.52 -0.94
N ALA A 160 -14.95 -10.11 -2.21
CA ALA A 160 -15.80 -10.66 -3.27
C ALA A 160 -15.59 -12.17 -3.46
N VAL A 161 -14.34 -12.66 -3.40
CA VAL A 161 -14.03 -14.09 -3.46
C VAL A 161 -14.51 -14.82 -2.21
N THR A 162 -14.30 -14.26 -1.02
CA THR A 162 -14.67 -14.94 0.23
C THR A 162 -16.17 -15.00 0.47
N ASN A 163 -16.93 -14.04 -0.07
CA ASN A 163 -18.39 -14.02 -0.01
C ASN A 163 -19.03 -15.16 -0.81
N LEU A 164 -18.32 -15.76 -1.76
CA LEU A 164 -18.76 -16.97 -2.47
C LEU A 164 -18.61 -18.21 -1.58
N LYS A 165 -19.52 -19.19 -1.73
CA LYS A 165 -19.41 -20.47 -1.04
C LYS A 165 -18.12 -21.18 -1.45
N LYS A 166 -17.53 -21.98 -0.57
CA LYS A 166 -16.24 -22.67 -0.82
C LYS A 166 -16.23 -23.46 -2.14
N ARG A 167 -17.33 -24.16 -2.47
CA ARG A 167 -17.49 -24.91 -3.72
C ARG A 167 -17.60 -24.01 -4.96
N GLU A 168 -18.18 -22.82 -4.81
CA GLU A 168 -18.39 -21.85 -5.88
C GLU A 168 -17.11 -21.08 -6.23
N ARG A 169 -16.20 -20.89 -5.27
CA ARG A 169 -14.94 -20.14 -5.48
C ARG A 169 -14.08 -20.70 -6.61
N ALA A 170 -14.07 -22.01 -6.84
CA ALA A 170 -13.26 -22.61 -7.90
C ALA A 170 -13.74 -22.21 -9.31
N PHE A 171 -15.03 -21.97 -9.47
CA PHE A 171 -15.65 -21.74 -10.78
C PHE A 171 -16.10 -20.29 -10.97
N PHE A 172 -16.49 -19.60 -9.90
CA PHE A 172 -17.14 -18.29 -9.94
C PHE A 172 -16.33 -17.17 -9.30
N ALA A 173 -15.11 -17.45 -8.84
CA ALA A 173 -14.25 -16.40 -8.30
C ALA A 173 -14.03 -15.30 -9.35
N PRO A 174 -14.25 -14.02 -8.99
CA PRO A 174 -13.95 -12.95 -9.91
C PRO A 174 -12.46 -12.96 -10.27
N PRO A 175 -12.11 -12.72 -11.55
CA PRO A 175 -10.73 -12.56 -11.98
C PRO A 175 -10.08 -11.34 -11.28
N LYS A 176 -8.75 -11.25 -11.32
CA LYS A 176 -8.03 -10.05 -10.87
C LYS A 176 -8.32 -8.86 -11.79
N ALA A 177 -8.12 -7.64 -11.30
CA ALA A 177 -8.38 -6.42 -12.06
C ALA A 177 -7.57 -6.38 -13.36
N ASP A 178 -6.28 -6.69 -13.33
CA ASP A 178 -5.43 -6.67 -14.54
C ASP A 178 -5.92 -7.63 -15.62
N ALA A 179 -6.41 -8.82 -15.24
CA ALA A 179 -6.98 -9.74 -16.21
C ALA A 179 -8.18 -9.11 -16.93
N ILE A 180 -9.07 -8.41 -16.20
CA ILE A 180 -10.20 -7.68 -16.80
C ILE A 180 -9.70 -6.54 -17.69
N LEU A 181 -8.73 -5.74 -17.21
CA LEU A 181 -8.27 -4.53 -17.89
C LEU A 181 -7.43 -4.82 -19.15
N GLN A 182 -6.61 -5.88 -19.12
CA GLN A 182 -5.75 -6.31 -20.22
C GLN A 182 -6.49 -7.16 -21.24
N SER A 183 -7.75 -7.55 -20.97
CA SER A 183 -8.56 -8.25 -21.96
C SER A 183 -8.77 -7.35 -23.19
N LYS A 184 -7.98 -7.60 -24.24
CA LYS A 184 -8.15 -7.00 -25.58
C LYS A 184 -9.42 -7.54 -26.27
N LYS A 185 -10.03 -8.58 -25.72
CA LYS A 185 -11.15 -9.29 -26.31
C LYS A 185 -12.43 -8.49 -26.12
N VAL A 186 -12.98 -8.00 -27.24
CA VAL A 186 -14.40 -7.71 -27.37
C VAL A 186 -15.13 -9.04 -27.12
N SER A 187 -16.10 -9.02 -26.22
CA SER A 187 -16.92 -10.18 -25.88
C SER A 187 -17.53 -10.86 -27.10
N SER A 188 -17.46 -12.19 -27.11
CA SER A 188 -18.35 -13.02 -27.93
C SER A 188 -19.26 -13.81 -26.98
N GLN A 189 -20.57 -13.81 -27.25
CA GLN A 189 -21.54 -14.66 -26.54
C GLN A 189 -21.37 -16.16 -26.84
N LYS A 190 -20.43 -16.54 -27.72
CA LYS A 190 -20.12 -17.95 -28.04
C LYS A 190 -18.60 -18.23 -28.00
N SER A 191 -18.31 -19.35 -27.33
CA SER A 191 -17.20 -20.31 -27.44
C SER A 191 -15.75 -19.96 -27.01
N ASP A 192 -15.16 -21.01 -26.46
CA ASP A 192 -13.81 -21.59 -26.54
C ASP A 192 -12.57 -20.72 -26.29
N GLU A 193 -11.93 -21.05 -25.16
CA GLU A 193 -10.59 -20.66 -24.70
C GLU A 193 -10.29 -19.16 -24.49
N GLY A 194 -10.13 -18.80 -23.22
CA GLY A 194 -9.67 -17.49 -22.79
C GLY A 194 -10.76 -16.43 -22.65
N GLN A 195 -12.00 -16.83 -22.35
CA GLN A 195 -13.04 -15.92 -21.86
C GLN A 195 -12.90 -15.71 -20.35
N ILE A 196 -13.01 -14.45 -19.93
CA ILE A 196 -13.10 -14.11 -18.51
C ILE A 196 -14.55 -14.27 -18.08
N LEU A 197 -14.80 -15.17 -17.13
CA LEU A 197 -16.14 -15.46 -16.68
C LEU A 197 -16.89 -14.19 -16.24
N PHE A 198 -18.13 -14.07 -16.68
CA PHE A 198 -19.06 -12.96 -16.39
C PHE A 198 -18.67 -11.59 -16.97
N LEU A 199 -17.54 -11.45 -17.67
CA LEU A 199 -17.16 -10.22 -18.34
C LEU A 199 -17.88 -10.14 -19.70
N LEU A 200 -18.69 -9.11 -19.88
CA LEU A 200 -19.58 -8.96 -21.04
C LEU A 200 -19.10 -7.99 -22.09
N HIS A 201 -18.30 -6.99 -21.75
CA HIS A 201 -17.67 -6.07 -22.71
C HIS A 201 -16.67 -5.19 -21.96
N VAL A 202 -15.56 -4.83 -22.59
CA VAL A 202 -14.59 -3.89 -22.00
C VAL A 202 -14.33 -2.78 -22.99
N GLY A 203 -14.88 -1.61 -22.69
CA GLY A 203 -14.60 -0.38 -23.42
C GLY A 203 -13.43 0.38 -22.79
N GLU A 204 -13.14 1.55 -23.35
CA GLU A 204 -12.04 2.40 -22.88
C GLU A 204 -12.22 2.82 -21.42
N LYS A 205 -13.42 3.31 -21.06
CA LYS A 205 -13.75 3.87 -19.74
C LYS A 205 -14.58 2.94 -18.84
N ARG A 206 -15.16 1.87 -19.39
CA ARG A 206 -16.16 1.03 -18.72
C ARG A 206 -15.88 -0.45 -18.96
N ALA A 207 -16.03 -1.25 -17.92
CA ALA A 207 -16.05 -2.71 -17.98
C ALA A 207 -17.44 -3.19 -17.59
N PHE A 208 -18.12 -3.87 -18.50
CA PHE A 208 -19.48 -4.34 -18.35
C PHE A 208 -19.48 -5.81 -17.92
N VAL A 209 -20.14 -6.11 -16.81
CA VAL A 209 -20.20 -7.46 -16.23
C VAL A 209 -21.63 -7.95 -16.07
N SER A 210 -21.79 -9.27 -16.07
CA SER A 210 -23.09 -9.89 -15.91
C SER A 210 -23.68 -9.67 -14.50
N ARG A 211 -24.99 -9.93 -14.35
CA ARG A 211 -25.70 -9.94 -13.06
C ARG A 211 -25.04 -10.85 -12.02
N SER A 212 -24.38 -11.93 -12.44
CA SER A 212 -23.77 -12.91 -11.54
C SER A 212 -22.37 -12.54 -11.05
N PHE A 213 -21.75 -11.49 -11.61
CA PHE A 213 -20.46 -11.00 -11.16
C PHE A 213 -20.61 -10.35 -9.78
N VAL A 214 -19.73 -10.70 -8.83
CA VAL A 214 -19.63 -10.00 -7.55
C VAL A 214 -18.74 -8.78 -7.75
N PRO A 215 -19.28 -7.55 -7.76
CA PRO A 215 -18.50 -6.36 -8.06
C PRO A 215 -17.41 -6.14 -7.01
N PHE A 216 -16.22 -5.81 -7.48
CA PHE A 216 -15.09 -5.47 -6.63
C PHE A 216 -14.28 -4.34 -7.27
N GLY A 217 -13.60 -3.55 -6.44
CA GLY A 217 -12.81 -2.41 -6.90
C GLY A 217 -12.62 -1.38 -5.80
N ALA A 218 -12.22 -0.17 -6.19
CA ALA A 218 -12.10 0.96 -5.28
C ALA A 218 -12.82 2.20 -5.83
N SER A 219 -13.49 2.96 -4.98
CA SER A 219 -14.06 4.26 -5.36
C SER A 219 -13.12 5.40 -4.94
N GLN A 220 -13.12 6.50 -5.70
CA GLN A 220 -12.33 7.69 -5.33
C GLN A 220 -12.70 8.20 -3.94
N ARG A 221 -14.00 8.16 -3.59
CA ARG A 221 -14.53 8.49 -2.26
C ARG A 221 -13.93 7.61 -1.16
N SER A 222 -13.86 6.29 -1.35
CA SER A 222 -13.28 5.38 -0.36
C SER A 222 -11.77 5.60 -0.17
N ILE A 223 -11.05 5.86 -1.27
CA ILE A 223 -9.61 6.16 -1.26
C ILE A 223 -9.38 7.51 -0.55
N GLY A 224 -10.18 8.52 -0.89
CA GLY A 224 -10.14 9.86 -0.32
C GLY A 224 -10.42 9.84 1.18
N SER A 225 -11.46 9.11 1.60
CA SER A 225 -11.80 8.92 3.02
C SER A 225 -10.67 8.22 3.79
N LYS A 226 -10.15 7.08 3.28
CA LYS A 226 -9.03 6.37 3.92
C LYS A 226 -7.76 7.22 4.02
N LEU A 227 -7.54 8.09 3.05
CA LEU A 227 -6.41 9.01 3.01
C LEU A 227 -6.75 10.42 3.48
N GLY A 228 -7.90 10.71 4.09
CA GLY A 228 -8.27 12.09 4.49
C GLY A 228 -7.96 13.18 3.45
N ILE A 229 -8.27 12.93 2.17
CA ILE A 229 -8.11 13.88 1.05
C ILE A 229 -9.37 13.87 0.18
N SER A 230 -9.59 14.93 -0.60
CA SER A 230 -10.74 15.02 -1.50
C SER A 230 -10.64 14.10 -2.71
N ASP A 231 -11.79 13.69 -3.26
CA ASP A 231 -11.90 12.89 -4.49
C ASP A 231 -11.17 13.55 -5.68
N ARG A 232 -11.20 14.88 -5.76
CA ARG A 232 -10.45 15.67 -6.76
C ARG A 232 -8.95 15.45 -6.63
N THR A 233 -8.43 15.40 -5.41
CA THR A 233 -7.00 15.16 -5.15
C THR A 233 -6.62 13.73 -5.51
N VAL A 234 -7.46 12.76 -5.17
CA VAL A 234 -7.28 11.36 -5.56
C VAL A 234 -7.18 11.24 -7.08
N ARG A 235 -8.11 11.87 -7.82
CA ARG A 235 -8.12 11.88 -9.28
C ARG A 235 -6.82 12.45 -9.85
N ARG A 236 -6.41 13.65 -9.41
CA ARG A 236 -5.17 14.28 -9.86
C ARG A 236 -3.93 13.42 -9.59
N HIS A 237 -3.86 12.77 -8.43
CA HIS A 237 -2.76 11.87 -8.10
C HIS A 237 -2.74 10.64 -9.00
N GLN A 238 -3.91 10.04 -9.28
CA GLN A 238 -4.04 8.89 -10.17
C GLN A 238 -3.66 9.25 -11.61
N GLU A 239 -4.11 10.40 -12.12
CA GLU A 239 -3.76 10.92 -13.45
C GLU A 239 -2.25 11.17 -13.58
N ALA A 240 -1.62 11.79 -12.56
CA ALA A 240 -0.17 12.01 -12.54
C ALA A 240 0.64 10.71 -12.55
N LEU A 241 0.06 9.59 -12.11
CA LEU A 241 0.68 8.27 -12.14
C LEU A 241 0.31 7.48 -13.42
N GLY A 242 -0.54 8.02 -14.29
CA GLY A 242 -1.10 7.28 -15.42
C GLY A 242 -1.94 6.07 -15.01
N LEU A 243 -2.55 6.11 -13.81
CA LEU A 243 -3.45 5.06 -13.33
C LEU A 243 -4.83 5.25 -13.96
N ASN A 244 -4.98 4.71 -15.16
CA ASN A 244 -6.25 4.69 -15.86
C ASN A 244 -7.25 3.83 -15.11
N ARG A 245 -8.47 4.35 -14.95
CA ARG A 245 -9.56 3.64 -14.30
C ARG A 245 -10.58 3.18 -15.33
N ARG A 246 -11.20 2.03 -15.08
CA ARG A 246 -12.43 1.62 -15.75
C ARG A 246 -13.56 1.50 -14.74
N GLN A 247 -14.70 2.10 -15.06
CA GLN A 247 -15.92 1.97 -14.28
C GLN A 247 -16.49 0.56 -14.48
N LEU A 248 -16.63 -0.19 -13.39
CA LEU A 248 -17.30 -1.47 -13.42
C LEU A 248 -18.82 -1.24 -13.45
N MET A 249 -19.46 -1.71 -14.52
CA MET A 249 -20.88 -1.54 -14.81
C MET A 249 -21.59 -2.88 -14.74
N GLN A 250 -22.71 -2.95 -14.05
CA GLN A 250 -23.52 -4.17 -13.95
C GLN A 250 -24.95 -3.93 -14.43
N ALA A 251 -25.51 -4.87 -15.19
CA ALA A 251 -26.91 -4.82 -15.63
C ALA A 251 -27.78 -5.78 -14.82
N LYS A 252 -28.98 -5.31 -14.47
CA LYS A 252 -30.10 -6.08 -13.93
C LYS A 252 -31.38 -5.54 -14.58
N GLY A 253 -32.36 -6.41 -14.84
CA GLY A 253 -33.62 -5.99 -15.49
C GLY A 253 -34.42 -5.00 -14.64
N GLU A 254 -34.24 -5.11 -13.32
CA GLU A 254 -34.84 -4.29 -12.28
C GLU A 254 -34.31 -2.84 -12.30
N TYR A 255 -33.10 -2.58 -12.80
CA TYR A 255 -32.51 -1.22 -12.80
C TYR A 255 -33.25 -0.22 -13.68
N LYS A 256 -33.91 -0.67 -14.75
CA LYS A 256 -34.75 0.23 -15.56
C LYS A 256 -35.91 0.79 -14.72
N ARG A 257 -36.52 -0.06 -13.88
CA ARG A 257 -37.61 0.32 -12.97
C ARG A 257 -37.10 1.22 -11.85
N VAL A 258 -35.94 0.90 -11.26
CA VAL A 258 -35.27 1.76 -10.26
C VAL A 258 -34.98 3.15 -10.83
N GLN A 259 -34.41 3.23 -12.04
CA GLN A 259 -34.10 4.50 -12.68
C GLN A 259 -35.38 5.32 -12.96
N GLN A 260 -36.48 4.68 -13.35
CA GLN A 260 -37.78 5.34 -13.51
C GLN A 260 -38.30 5.87 -12.17
N ALA A 261 -38.26 5.06 -11.10
CA ALA A 261 -38.69 5.48 -9.77
C ALA A 261 -37.90 6.71 -9.26
N MET A 262 -36.58 6.75 -9.48
CA MET A 262 -35.75 7.91 -9.14
C MET A 262 -36.16 9.17 -9.93
N LYS A 263 -36.48 9.03 -11.23
CA LYS A 263 -36.97 10.15 -12.05
C LYS A 263 -38.28 10.73 -11.54
N HIS A 264 -39.14 9.87 -10.99
CA HIS A 264 -40.39 10.28 -10.35
C HIS A 264 -40.24 10.66 -8.87
N GLN A 265 -38.99 10.76 -8.37
CA GLN A 265 -38.69 11.14 -6.98
C GLN A 265 -39.41 10.27 -5.95
N ALA A 266 -39.54 8.96 -6.21
CA ALA A 266 -40.15 8.04 -5.27
C ALA A 266 -39.34 7.98 -3.96
N ASP A 267 -40.02 8.16 -2.82
CA ASP A 267 -39.41 8.04 -1.49
C ASP A 267 -39.03 6.59 -1.16
N PHE A 268 -39.84 5.65 -1.60
CA PHE A 268 -39.61 4.22 -1.47
C PHE A 268 -40.09 3.51 -2.73
N PHE A 269 -39.31 2.55 -3.23
CA PHE A 269 -39.70 1.73 -4.37
C PHE A 269 -39.11 0.33 -4.28
N GLN A 270 -39.97 -0.69 -4.32
CA GLN A 270 -39.55 -2.09 -4.39
C GLN A 270 -39.54 -2.56 -5.84
N ALA A 271 -38.35 -2.81 -6.39
CA ALA A 271 -38.20 -3.26 -7.78
C ALA A 271 -38.37 -4.79 -7.92
N ALA A 272 -38.01 -5.53 -6.86
CA ALA A 272 -38.14 -6.98 -6.73
C ALA A 272 -38.03 -7.40 -5.24
N ASP A 273 -38.23 -8.67 -4.94
CA ASP A 273 -38.10 -9.22 -3.57
C ASP A 273 -36.68 -9.10 -2.98
N ASP A 274 -35.68 -8.94 -3.85
CA ASP A 274 -34.27 -8.81 -3.52
C ASP A 274 -33.71 -7.40 -3.79
N MET A 275 -34.57 -6.41 -4.09
CA MET A 275 -34.16 -5.06 -4.44
C MET A 275 -35.19 -3.99 -4.10
N TYR A 276 -34.79 -3.02 -3.30
CA TYR A 276 -35.56 -1.80 -3.06
C TYR A 276 -34.67 -0.55 -3.01
N LEU A 277 -35.32 0.58 -3.24
CA LEU A 277 -34.76 1.91 -3.27
C LEU A 277 -35.40 2.73 -2.17
N VAL A 278 -34.59 3.48 -1.42
CA VAL A 278 -35.05 4.40 -0.37
C VAL A 278 -34.44 5.77 -0.61
N SER A 279 -35.24 6.83 -0.62
CA SER A 279 -34.76 8.22 -0.68
C SER A 279 -34.10 8.60 0.64
N CYS A 280 -32.96 9.28 0.57
CA CYS A 280 -32.13 9.69 1.71
C CYS A 280 -31.66 11.14 1.52
N GLY A 281 -32.62 12.07 1.47
CA GLY A 281 -32.35 13.49 1.19
C GLY A 281 -32.05 13.71 -0.29
N ASN A 282 -30.81 14.07 -0.62
CA ASN A 282 -30.39 14.32 -2.02
C ASN A 282 -29.86 13.07 -2.74
N ASP A 283 -29.68 11.97 -2.00
CA ASP A 283 -29.17 10.69 -2.52
C ASP A 283 -30.24 9.60 -2.35
N TRP A 284 -30.09 8.49 -3.08
CA TRP A 284 -30.90 7.30 -2.88
C TRP A 284 -30.04 6.15 -2.37
N GLU A 285 -30.56 5.39 -1.42
CA GLU A 285 -29.98 4.13 -0.95
C GLU A 285 -30.64 2.97 -1.71
N LEU A 286 -29.87 2.34 -2.60
CA LEU A 286 -30.23 1.09 -3.26
C LEU A 286 -29.79 -0.09 -2.39
N GLN A 287 -30.75 -0.90 -1.96
CA GLN A 287 -30.51 -2.10 -1.17
C GLN A 287 -30.75 -3.34 -2.04
N GLU A 288 -29.75 -4.21 -2.13
CA GLU A 288 -29.79 -5.40 -2.96
C GLU A 288 -29.27 -6.62 -2.20
N LYS A 289 -29.94 -7.76 -2.31
CA LYS A 289 -29.31 -9.02 -1.88
C LYS A 289 -28.28 -9.47 -2.90
N SER A 290 -27.15 -9.96 -2.41
CA SER A 290 -26.19 -10.70 -3.25
C SER A 290 -26.78 -12.07 -3.63
N ARG A 291 -26.27 -12.65 -4.73
CA ARG A 291 -26.77 -13.93 -5.25
C ARG A 291 -26.67 -15.01 -4.16
N GLY A 292 -27.82 -15.49 -3.67
CA GLY A 292 -27.89 -16.50 -2.61
C GLY A 292 -27.49 -16.00 -1.21
N GLY A 293 -27.29 -14.70 -1.05
CA GLY A 293 -26.96 -14.06 0.22
C GLY A 293 -28.21 -13.74 1.04
N LYS A 294 -28.13 -13.93 2.36
CA LYS A 294 -29.12 -13.39 3.31
C LYS A 294 -28.90 -11.89 3.58
N GLU A 295 -27.70 -11.40 3.31
CA GLU A 295 -27.29 -10.03 3.60
C GLU A 295 -27.70 -9.06 2.49
N TRP A 296 -28.20 -7.92 2.92
CA TRP A 296 -28.49 -6.78 2.06
C TRP A 296 -27.24 -5.91 1.91
N HIS A 297 -26.84 -5.66 0.67
CA HIS A 297 -25.82 -4.67 0.34
C HIS A 297 -26.50 -3.34 0.09
N LYS A 298 -26.04 -2.33 0.82
CA LYS A 298 -26.50 -0.94 0.68
C LYS A 298 -25.51 -0.18 -0.19
N SER A 299 -26.02 0.55 -1.17
CA SER A 299 -25.21 1.42 -2.03
C SER A 299 -25.93 2.74 -2.25
N TYR A 300 -25.23 3.85 -2.06
CA TYR A 300 -25.74 5.17 -2.41
C TYR A 300 -25.60 5.38 -3.91
N VAL A 301 -26.70 5.74 -4.56
CA VAL A 301 -26.81 5.87 -6.01
C VAL A 301 -27.45 7.20 -6.37
N THR A 302 -26.98 7.78 -7.45
CA THR A 302 -27.54 8.99 -8.07
C THR A 302 -28.02 8.66 -9.49
N PRO A 303 -28.84 9.50 -10.13
CA PRO A 303 -29.24 9.28 -11.52
C PRO A 303 -28.06 9.08 -12.49
N GLU A 304 -26.93 9.76 -12.25
CA GLU A 304 -25.70 9.66 -13.04
C GLU A 304 -24.97 8.33 -12.84
N SER A 305 -25.33 7.57 -11.81
CA SER A 305 -24.82 6.21 -11.59
C SER A 305 -25.37 5.23 -12.62
N PHE A 306 -26.45 5.58 -13.33
CA PHE A 306 -27.07 4.73 -14.34
C PHE A 306 -26.68 5.16 -15.76
N CYS A 307 -26.55 4.20 -16.66
CA CYS A 307 -26.47 4.47 -18.10
C CYS A 307 -27.15 3.39 -18.92
N ASN A 308 -27.68 3.77 -20.09
CA ASN A 308 -28.23 2.81 -21.05
C ASN A 308 -27.15 2.42 -22.06
N TYR A 309 -27.00 1.12 -22.31
CA TYR A 309 -26.03 0.56 -23.26
C TYR A 309 -26.49 -0.83 -23.72
N TYR A 310 -26.50 -1.10 -25.03
CA TYR A 310 -27.08 -2.33 -25.63
C TYR A 310 -28.46 -2.69 -25.07
N ASP A 311 -29.40 -1.73 -25.12
CA ASP A 311 -30.80 -1.86 -24.66
C ASP A 311 -30.98 -2.30 -23.20
N LYS A 312 -29.92 -2.19 -22.39
CA LYS A 312 -29.92 -2.51 -20.97
C LYS A 312 -29.59 -1.27 -20.16
N THR A 313 -30.20 -1.18 -18.98
CA THR A 313 -29.83 -0.20 -17.96
C THR A 313 -28.75 -0.78 -17.08
N TRP A 314 -27.62 -0.10 -17.03
CA TRP A 314 -26.44 -0.46 -16.26
C TRP A 314 -26.27 0.49 -15.09
N ILE A 315 -25.77 -0.04 -13.97
CA ILE A 315 -25.38 0.74 -12.81
C ILE A 315 -23.87 0.69 -12.60
N TYR A 316 -23.28 1.83 -12.29
CA TYR A 316 -21.90 1.95 -11.83
C TYR A 316 -21.77 1.34 -10.43
N ARG A 317 -20.77 0.48 -10.24
CA ARG A 317 -20.49 -0.17 -8.94
C ARG A 317 -19.25 0.39 -8.27
N CYS A 318 -18.14 0.39 -9.00
CA CYS A 318 -16.83 0.79 -8.48
C CYS A 318 -15.88 1.04 -9.65
N ASN A 319 -14.64 1.44 -9.36
CA ASN A 319 -13.60 1.53 -10.37
C ASN A 319 -12.61 0.38 -10.22
N LEU A 320 -12.19 -0.14 -11.36
CA LEU A 320 -11.02 -0.98 -11.50
C LEU A 320 -9.83 -0.14 -11.95
N TYR A 321 -8.68 -0.41 -11.35
CA TYR A 321 -7.40 0.21 -11.65
C TYR A 321 -6.37 -0.86 -11.98
N GLU A 322 -5.43 -0.52 -12.85
CA GLU A 322 -4.28 -1.38 -13.15
C GLU A 322 -3.39 -1.53 -11.90
N GLU A 323 -3.00 -2.75 -11.58
CA GLU A 323 -2.13 -3.07 -10.45
C GLU A 323 -0.68 -2.81 -10.84
N ARG A 324 -0.03 -1.82 -10.21
CA ARG A 324 1.36 -1.43 -10.51
C ARG A 324 2.32 -1.59 -9.35
N TYR A 325 1.80 -1.79 -8.15
CA TYR A 325 2.59 -1.84 -6.93
C TYR A 325 2.72 -3.27 -6.43
N THR A 326 3.90 -3.62 -5.94
CA THR A 326 4.05 -4.86 -5.18
C THR A 326 3.67 -4.57 -3.73
N LEU A 327 2.41 -4.86 -3.37
CA LEU A 327 1.95 -4.72 -2.00
C LEU A 327 2.50 -5.86 -1.14
N THR A 328 3.13 -5.52 -0.03
CA THR A 328 3.64 -6.51 0.93
C THR A 328 2.91 -6.37 2.26
N SER A 329 2.50 -7.49 2.85
CA SER A 329 2.00 -7.50 4.23
C SER A 329 3.15 -7.79 5.19
N MET A 330 3.13 -7.18 6.37
CA MET A 330 4.15 -7.44 7.41
C MET A 330 4.25 -8.91 7.79
N ARG A 331 3.11 -9.63 7.81
CA ARG A 331 3.09 -11.07 8.03
C ARG A 331 3.90 -11.78 6.95
N ARG A 332 3.64 -11.49 5.67
CA ARG A 332 4.36 -12.07 4.54
C ARG A 332 5.84 -11.70 4.55
N SER A 333 6.19 -10.44 4.82
CA SER A 333 7.59 -10.01 4.93
C SER A 333 8.32 -10.71 6.07
N ARG A 334 7.67 -10.86 7.23
CA ARG A 334 8.21 -11.60 8.38
C ARG A 334 8.42 -13.07 8.04
N ASP A 335 7.48 -13.69 7.34
CA ASP A 335 7.58 -15.10 6.95
C ASP A 335 8.69 -15.30 5.89
N ILE A 336 8.85 -14.38 4.94
CA ILE A 336 9.98 -14.36 3.99
C ILE A 336 11.32 -14.22 4.75
N PHE A 337 11.41 -13.25 5.67
CA PHE A 337 12.62 -13.04 6.46
C PHE A 337 12.98 -14.28 7.27
N LYS A 338 12.02 -14.89 7.98
CA LYS A 338 12.22 -16.14 8.72
C LYS A 338 12.74 -17.27 7.82
N ARG A 339 12.21 -17.39 6.60
CA ARG A 339 12.68 -18.38 5.64
C ARG A 339 14.10 -18.09 5.15
N GLN A 340 14.46 -16.82 4.97
CA GLN A 340 15.80 -16.42 4.55
C GLN A 340 16.83 -16.63 5.64
N THR A 341 16.52 -16.27 6.89
CA THR A 341 17.42 -16.50 8.03
C THR A 341 17.57 -17.98 8.39
N GLN A 342 16.55 -18.80 8.17
CA GLN A 342 16.64 -20.25 8.32
C GLN A 342 17.41 -20.93 7.18
N LYS A 343 17.48 -20.31 6.00
CA LYS A 343 18.17 -20.85 4.81
C LYS A 343 19.62 -20.40 4.70
N GLN A 344 20.07 -19.40 5.44
CA GLN A 344 21.51 -19.17 5.56
C GLN A 344 22.09 -20.38 6.30
N PRO A 345 22.94 -21.19 5.65
CA PRO A 345 23.72 -22.19 6.37
C PRO A 345 24.43 -21.46 7.50
N GLN A 346 24.52 -22.07 8.67
CA GLN A 346 25.47 -21.60 9.66
C GLN A 346 26.85 -21.62 8.99
N GLU A 347 27.30 -20.49 8.46
CA GLU A 347 28.69 -20.31 8.03
C GLU A 347 29.52 -20.58 9.29
N THR A 348 30.14 -21.76 9.24
CA THR A 348 31.32 -22.21 9.97
C THR A 348 31.60 -21.50 11.28
N LYS A 349 31.45 -22.27 12.36
CA LYS A 349 32.11 -22.01 13.66
C LYS A 349 33.48 -21.37 13.41
N PRO A 350 33.85 -20.30 14.14
CA PRO A 350 35.17 -19.71 14.01
C PRO A 350 36.19 -20.84 14.12
N VAL A 351 37.07 -20.95 13.12
CA VAL A 351 38.23 -21.81 13.20
C VAL A 351 38.94 -21.41 14.48
N GLN A 352 38.86 -22.26 15.50
CA GLN A 352 39.74 -22.19 16.64
C GLN A 352 41.13 -22.44 16.05
N LEU A 353 41.86 -21.35 15.79
CA LEU A 353 43.30 -21.39 15.71
C LEU A 353 43.75 -21.84 17.10
N TYR A 354 43.87 -23.15 17.27
CA TYR A 354 44.59 -23.72 18.38
C TYR A 354 46.01 -23.15 18.30
N ALA A 355 46.30 -22.25 19.23
CA ALA A 355 47.66 -21.98 19.60
C ALA A 355 48.24 -23.31 20.08
N ASN A 356 49.12 -23.90 19.27
CA ASN A 356 50.08 -24.87 19.76
C ASN A 356 51.00 -24.13 20.73
N VAL A 357 50.60 -24.07 22.00
CA VAL A 357 51.51 -23.85 23.12
C VAL A 357 51.50 -25.16 23.87
N SER A 358 52.53 -25.96 23.60
CA SER A 358 52.95 -27.06 24.45
C SER A 358 53.30 -26.50 25.82
N ASN A 359 52.42 -26.72 26.80
CA ASN A 359 52.81 -26.76 28.21
C ASN A 359 52.57 -28.20 28.67
N GLU A 360 53.54 -29.06 28.36
CA GLU A 360 53.89 -30.10 29.31
C GLU A 360 54.39 -29.43 30.59
N GLU A 361 54.14 -30.08 31.71
CA GLU A 361 54.47 -29.65 33.07
C GLU A 361 53.63 -28.49 33.61
N TYR A 362 52.54 -28.83 34.31
CA TYR A 362 52.38 -28.50 35.73
C TYR A 362 51.12 -29.18 36.25
N ASP A 363 51.23 -30.48 36.52
CA ASP A 363 50.27 -31.17 37.37
C ASP A 363 51.04 -31.93 38.45
N ARG A 364 51.19 -31.26 39.60
CA ARG A 364 51.39 -31.83 40.93
C ARG A 364 51.65 -30.69 41.90
N THR A 365 50.62 -30.25 42.61
CA THR A 365 50.55 -30.27 44.08
C THR A 365 49.44 -29.34 44.59
N LEU A 366 48.74 -29.81 45.64
CA LEU A 366 47.76 -29.11 46.49
C LEU A 366 46.35 -29.00 45.83
N GLY A 367 45.33 -29.78 46.21
CA GLY A 367 44.90 -30.13 47.56
C GLY A 367 43.91 -29.08 48.05
N GLY A 368 42.59 -29.32 47.94
CA GLY A 368 41.62 -28.29 48.37
C GLY A 368 40.14 -28.67 48.25
N LYS A 369 39.60 -29.21 49.34
CA LYS A 369 38.22 -29.58 49.69
C LYS A 369 37.06 -28.65 49.24
N ALA A 370 35.91 -29.31 49.09
CA ALA A 370 34.56 -28.97 49.55
C ALA A 370 33.64 -28.05 48.71
N GLY A 371 32.39 -28.50 48.52
CA GLY A 371 31.27 -27.62 48.18
C GLY A 371 29.99 -28.29 47.66
N LYS A 372 29.26 -29.03 48.49
CA LYS A 372 27.84 -29.41 48.24
C LYS A 372 26.96 -28.14 48.18
N LYS A 373 26.11 -27.98 47.15
CA LYS A 373 24.85 -27.19 47.20
C LYS A 373 23.87 -27.73 46.14
N LYS A 374 22.89 -28.55 46.55
CA LYS A 374 21.48 -28.23 46.86
C LYS A 374 20.67 -27.72 45.65
N ILE A 375 19.97 -28.68 45.03
CA ILE A 375 18.92 -28.49 44.03
C ILE A 375 17.65 -28.05 44.76
N LEU A 376 17.09 -26.88 44.41
CA LEU A 376 15.76 -26.44 44.85
C LEU A 376 14.80 -26.51 43.67
N LYS A 377 13.89 -27.50 43.71
CA LYS A 377 12.67 -27.56 42.92
C LYS A 377 11.69 -26.52 43.47
N LYS A 378 11.14 -25.64 42.62
CA LYS A 378 9.96 -24.83 42.95
C LYS A 378 8.72 -25.47 42.33
N THR A 379 7.83 -25.86 43.22
CA THR A 379 6.44 -26.29 43.02
C THR A 379 5.55 -25.12 42.59
N THR A 380 4.68 -25.36 41.63
CA THR A 380 3.48 -24.57 41.31
C THR A 380 2.32 -25.00 42.21
N PRO A 381 1.51 -24.06 42.74
CA PRO A 381 0.16 -24.36 43.18
C PRO A 381 -0.87 -24.01 42.10
N SER A 382 -1.96 -24.77 42.19
CA SER A 382 -3.09 -24.91 41.31
C SER A 382 -4.26 -23.99 41.68
N THR A 383 -5.20 -23.91 40.73
CA THR A 383 -6.66 -23.72 40.89
C THR A 383 -7.20 -22.45 41.54
N VAL A 384 -7.94 -21.67 40.74
CA VAL A 384 -9.21 -21.06 41.16
C VAL A 384 -10.21 -21.29 40.04
N GLY A 385 -11.29 -22.01 40.36
CA GLY A 385 -12.51 -22.03 39.56
C GLY A 385 -13.49 -20.99 40.07
N THR A 386 -14.36 -20.52 39.19
CA THR A 386 -15.61 -19.86 39.60
C THR A 386 -16.66 -20.04 38.51
N VAL A 387 -17.81 -20.53 38.99
CA VAL A 387 -19.21 -20.46 38.53
C VAL A 387 -19.49 -19.86 37.16
#